data_AF-A0A6P3YA67-F1
#
_entry.id   AF-A0A6P3YA67-F1
#
_cell.length_a   1.000
_cell.length_b   1.000
_cell.length_c   1.000
_cell.angle_alpha   90.00
_cell.angle_beta   90.00
_cell.angle_gamma   90.00
#
_symmetry.space_group_name_H-M   'P 1'
#
loop_
_entity.id
_entity.type
_entity.pdbx_description
1 polymer ?
#
loop_
_entity_poly.entity_id
_entity_poly.type
_entity_poly.pdbx_seq_one_letter_code
_entity_poly.pdbx_strand_id
1 'polypeptide(L)'
;MAYHRDKLMFALLKADKYFDVMDSFQKLKTDQERVIFTFNIIWENGVIPNVINKRKNAKDSERLRKEGNNIFVNCNLSDNPCINALNFYTGSISFAPYPSLQLALAFGNRSFILYILDLYSECIQDIDRALALNYPNDLKGKLFIRKMQCLIALGNPIEEDMIKETEHWISEMTMNPNKLKMQAKLDGLRRKIEQGNIQSSPVRSEESKSEIPLPVIKSCNNEIPCASDAIFLKYDKQYGRHVVAARNIDAGELLVVEKSYSLLVTQEKRLTHCSNCLKVCWATIPCKNCVYTLYCSEQCRDIAWKKYHDMECDIFTIMWLCECSDTDFLSLRLAVQAVKEAGNIKRLRTMLKKVDESEGT
;
A
#
# COMPACT_ATOMS: atom_id res chain seq x y z
N MET A 1 16.31 9.94 8.69
CA MET A 1 17.56 10.73 8.51
C MET A 1 17.94 11.57 9.72
N ALA A 2 17.02 11.93 10.63
CA ALA A 2 17.33 12.71 11.82
C ALA A 2 18.45 12.07 12.67
N TYR A 3 18.36 10.78 12.98
CA TYR A 3 19.37 10.06 13.76
C TYR A 3 20.79 10.08 13.14
N HIS A 4 20.92 10.00 11.81
CA HIS A 4 22.22 10.06 11.13
C HIS A 4 22.71 11.50 10.93
N ARG A 5 21.79 12.45 10.72
CA ARG A 5 22.08 13.89 10.69
C ARG A 5 22.69 14.33 12.02
N ASP A 6 22.11 13.88 13.13
CA ASP A 6 22.58 14.21 14.47
C ASP A 6 23.95 13.59 14.75
N LYS A 7 24.21 12.36 14.26
CA LYS A 7 25.54 11.73 14.35
C LYS A 7 26.60 12.48 13.55
N LEU A 8 26.30 12.89 12.32
CA LEU A 8 27.27 13.62 11.50
C LEU A 8 27.56 14.99 12.10
N MET A 9 26.51 15.73 12.48
CA MET A 9 26.65 17.02 13.13
C MET A 9 27.46 16.89 14.42
N PHE A 10 27.16 15.89 15.26
CA PHE A 10 27.92 15.60 16.47
C PHE A 10 29.38 15.24 16.18
N ALA A 11 29.66 14.40 15.18
CA ALA A 11 31.02 14.04 14.78
C ALA A 11 31.82 15.27 14.32
N LEU A 12 31.21 16.12 13.51
CA LEU A 12 31.83 17.36 13.02
C LEU A 12 32.07 18.37 14.14
N LEU A 13 31.11 18.55 15.06
CA LEU A 13 31.27 19.43 16.22
C LEU A 13 32.36 18.92 17.17
N LYS A 14 32.40 17.61 17.43
CA LYS A 14 33.44 16.99 18.27
C LYS A 14 34.84 17.13 17.67
N ALA A 15 34.94 17.11 16.34
CA ALA A 15 36.19 17.30 15.62
C ALA A 15 36.55 18.77 15.37
N ASP A 16 35.72 19.72 15.84
CA ASP A 16 35.84 21.16 15.57
C ASP A 16 35.89 21.52 14.07
N LYS A 17 35.22 20.71 13.24
CA LYS A 17 35.18 20.87 11.77
C LYS A 17 33.85 21.42 11.25
N TYR A 18 32.85 21.58 12.12
CA TYR A 18 31.49 21.92 11.69
C TYR A 18 31.43 23.22 10.87
N PHE A 19 32.00 24.30 11.38
CA PHE A 19 31.95 25.60 10.69
C PHE A 19 32.73 25.60 9.38
N ASP A 20 33.91 24.98 9.35
CA ASP A 20 34.74 24.85 8.14
C ASP A 20 34.03 24.06 7.03
N VAL A 21 33.36 22.96 7.41
CA VAL A 21 32.57 22.15 6.47
C VAL A 21 31.39 22.94 5.93
N MET A 22 30.70 23.72 6.78
CA MET A 22 29.57 24.55 6.37
C MET A 22 29.98 25.70 5.45
N ASP A 23 31.09 26.38 5.76
CA ASP A 23 31.66 27.44 4.91
C ASP A 23 32.10 26.89 3.56
N SER A 24 32.77 25.72 3.55
CA SER A 24 33.14 25.02 2.32
C SER A 24 31.91 24.63 1.49
N PHE A 25 30.86 24.12 2.13
CA PHE A 25 29.62 23.72 1.47
C PHE A 25 28.90 24.91 0.79
N GLN A 26 28.82 26.05 1.47
CA GLN A 26 28.16 27.26 0.95
C GLN A 26 28.85 27.83 -0.30
N LYS A 27 30.16 27.59 -0.45
CA LYS A 27 30.93 28.05 -1.61
C LYS A 27 30.67 27.23 -2.88
N LEU A 28 30.13 26.01 -2.75
CA LEU A 28 29.82 25.12 -3.88
C LEU A 28 28.71 25.68 -4.76
N LYS A 29 28.89 25.57 -6.08
CA LYS A 29 28.04 26.26 -7.08
C LYS A 29 26.92 25.37 -7.58
N THR A 30 27.15 24.07 -7.65
CA THR A 30 26.19 23.12 -8.20
C THR A 30 25.69 22.14 -7.16
N ASP A 31 24.47 21.64 -7.33
CA ASP A 31 23.94 20.58 -6.46
C ASP A 31 24.73 19.28 -6.58
N GLN A 32 25.32 19.00 -7.75
CA GLN A 32 26.20 17.85 -7.92
C GLN A 32 27.43 17.94 -7.01
N GLU A 33 28.09 19.09 -6.95
CA GLU A 33 29.23 19.33 -6.06
C GLU A 33 28.81 19.17 -4.59
N ARG A 34 27.65 19.75 -4.21
CA ARG A 34 27.11 19.65 -2.85
C ARG A 34 26.87 18.20 -2.44
N VAL A 35 26.25 17.41 -3.31
CA VAL A 35 25.99 15.99 -3.07
C VAL A 35 27.30 15.22 -2.89
N ILE A 36 28.26 15.37 -3.80
CA ILE A 36 29.57 14.70 -3.72
C ILE A 36 30.30 15.09 -2.44
N PHE A 37 30.33 16.37 -2.12
CA PHE A 37 30.95 16.89 -0.90
C PHE A 37 30.32 16.28 0.35
N THR A 38 28.99 16.30 0.47
CA THR A 38 28.29 15.71 1.61
C THR A 38 28.57 14.21 1.74
N PHE A 39 28.59 13.47 0.64
CA PHE A 39 28.91 12.03 0.67
C PHE A 39 30.35 11.76 1.16
N ASN A 40 31.33 12.54 0.70
CA ASN A 40 32.71 12.41 1.16
C ASN A 40 32.82 12.69 2.66
N ILE A 41 32.16 13.75 3.15
CA ILE A 41 32.13 14.08 4.58
C ILE A 41 31.49 12.94 5.40
N ILE A 42 30.39 12.35 4.94
CA ILE A 42 29.78 11.18 5.60
C ILE A 42 30.76 10.01 5.66
N TRP A 43 31.46 9.74 4.56
CA TRP A 43 32.40 8.63 4.42
C TRP A 43 33.62 8.80 5.34
N GLU A 44 34.26 9.97 5.30
CA GLU A 44 35.44 10.31 6.11
C GLU A 44 35.17 10.25 7.62
N ASN A 45 33.94 10.54 8.03
CA ASN A 45 33.52 10.50 9.43
C ASN A 45 32.93 9.14 9.84
N GLY A 46 32.92 8.14 8.95
CA GLY A 46 32.40 6.81 9.25
C GLY A 46 30.90 6.79 9.59
N VAL A 47 30.13 7.78 9.13
CA VAL A 47 28.69 7.92 9.42
C VAL A 47 27.83 7.22 8.36
N ILE A 48 28.43 6.26 7.64
CA ILE A 48 27.74 5.47 6.62
C ILE A 48 26.60 4.69 7.29
N PRO A 49 25.34 4.85 6.84
CA PRO A 49 24.23 4.10 7.40
C PRO A 49 24.50 2.59 7.28
N ASN A 50 24.37 1.85 8.39
CA ASN A 50 24.39 0.39 8.33
C ASN A 50 23.06 -0.07 7.72
N VAL A 51 23.09 -0.44 6.45
CA VAL A 51 21.90 -0.76 5.68
C VAL A 51 21.45 -2.20 6.01
N ILE A 52 20.54 -2.35 6.96
CA ILE A 52 19.82 -3.60 7.15
C ILE A 52 18.60 -3.59 6.24
N ASN A 53 18.70 -4.21 5.06
CA ASN A 53 17.53 -4.39 4.21
C ASN A 53 16.67 -5.57 4.72
N LYS A 54 15.54 -5.26 5.36
CA LYS A 54 14.58 -6.31 5.77
C LYS A 54 13.88 -6.90 4.55
N ARG A 55 14.27 -8.12 4.20
CA ARG A 55 13.57 -8.94 3.20
C ARG A 55 12.47 -9.78 3.84
N LYS A 56 11.69 -10.44 3.00
CA LYS A 56 10.71 -11.42 3.44
C LYS A 56 11.36 -12.49 4.31
N ASN A 57 10.74 -12.79 5.43
CA ASN A 57 11.27 -13.68 6.45
C ASN A 57 10.13 -14.47 7.11
N ALA A 58 10.22 -15.80 7.04
CA ALA A 58 9.20 -16.69 7.59
C ALA A 58 9.04 -16.55 9.11
N LYS A 59 10.14 -16.33 9.86
CA LYS A 59 10.11 -16.17 11.32
C LYS A 59 9.43 -14.87 11.73
N ASP A 60 9.74 -13.76 11.06
CA ASP A 60 9.08 -12.48 11.31
C ASP A 60 7.59 -12.52 10.97
N SER A 61 7.24 -13.16 9.85
CA SER A 61 5.86 -13.40 9.46
C SER A 61 5.11 -14.20 10.54
N GLU A 62 5.71 -15.28 11.04
CA GLU A 62 5.12 -16.11 12.09
C GLU A 62 4.99 -15.36 13.41
N ARG A 63 6.00 -14.58 13.81
CA ARG A 63 5.94 -13.74 15.02
C ARG A 63 4.76 -12.78 14.94
N LEU A 64 4.64 -12.00 13.86
CA LEU A 64 3.54 -11.05 13.70
C LEU A 64 2.17 -11.73 13.71
N ARG A 65 2.07 -12.93 13.13
CA ARG A 65 0.85 -13.74 13.16
C ARG A 65 0.50 -14.17 14.59
N LYS A 66 1.49 -14.56 15.40
CA LYS A 66 1.30 -14.90 16.82
C LYS A 66 0.84 -13.69 17.64
N GLU A 67 1.41 -12.51 17.40
CA GLU A 67 0.94 -11.26 18.02
C GLU A 67 -0.53 -10.97 17.65
N GLY A 68 -0.90 -11.15 16.38
CA GLY A 68 -2.29 -11.05 15.93
C GLY A 68 -3.22 -12.03 16.67
N ASN A 69 -2.78 -13.28 16.87
CA ASN A 69 -3.57 -14.27 17.62
C ASN A 69 -3.73 -13.89 19.11
N ASN A 70 -2.73 -13.26 19.72
CA ASN A 70 -2.77 -12.84 21.13
C ASN A 70 -3.77 -11.70 21.34
N ILE A 71 -3.89 -10.76 20.39
CA ILE A 71 -4.85 -9.65 20.46
C ILE A 71 -6.26 -10.11 20.09
N PHE A 72 -6.35 -11.08 19.17
CA PHE A 72 -7.59 -11.59 18.62
C PHE A 72 -8.63 -11.99 19.70
N VAL A 73 -8.19 -12.55 20.84
CA VAL A 73 -9.10 -12.99 21.91
C VAL A 73 -9.98 -11.85 22.47
N ASN A 74 -9.57 -10.59 22.30
CA ASN A 74 -10.28 -9.41 22.78
C ASN A 74 -11.17 -8.73 21.73
N CYS A 75 -11.26 -9.28 20.50
CA CYS A 75 -12.03 -8.70 19.40
C CYS A 75 -13.52 -8.55 19.68
N ASN A 76 -14.07 -9.37 20.58
CA ASN A 76 -15.49 -9.30 20.93
C ASN A 76 -15.85 -8.11 21.85
N LEU A 77 -14.87 -7.33 22.32
CA LEU A 77 -15.07 -6.25 23.29
C LEU A 77 -15.19 -4.86 22.65
N SER A 78 -14.58 -4.64 21.47
CA SER A 78 -14.67 -3.42 20.67
C SER A 78 -13.98 -3.59 19.32
N ASP A 79 -14.20 -2.66 18.39
CA ASP A 79 -13.58 -2.69 17.06
C ASP A 79 -12.07 -2.42 17.06
N ASN A 80 -11.56 -1.71 18.08
CA ASN A 80 -10.15 -1.30 18.13
C ASN A 80 -9.17 -2.50 18.23
N PRO A 81 -9.39 -3.49 19.12
CA PRO A 81 -8.66 -4.76 19.09
C PRO A 81 -8.71 -5.50 17.74
N CYS A 82 -9.85 -5.48 17.04
CA CYS A 82 -9.99 -6.10 15.71
C CYS A 82 -9.07 -5.43 14.68
N ILE A 83 -9.07 -4.10 14.64
CA ILE A 83 -8.22 -3.32 13.73
C ILE A 83 -6.74 -3.56 14.03
N ASN A 84 -6.36 -3.67 15.32
CA ASN A 84 -4.99 -4.00 15.70
C ASN A 84 -4.58 -5.40 15.26
N ALA A 85 -5.42 -6.42 15.50
CA ALA A 85 -5.17 -7.77 15.01
C ALA A 85 -5.05 -7.82 13.47
N LEU A 86 -5.91 -7.08 12.76
CA LEU A 86 -5.86 -6.93 11.30
C LEU A 86 -4.52 -6.36 10.83
N ASN A 87 -4.00 -5.33 11.49
CA ASN A 87 -2.69 -4.75 11.19
C ASN A 87 -1.55 -5.77 11.41
N PHE A 88 -1.60 -6.56 12.49
CA PHE A 88 -0.62 -7.62 12.73
C PHE A 88 -0.66 -8.72 11.65
N TYR A 89 -1.85 -9.17 11.25
CA TYR A 89 -1.96 -10.15 10.17
C TYR A 89 -1.54 -9.59 8.81
N THR A 90 -1.87 -8.33 8.49
CA THR A 90 -1.37 -7.68 7.27
C THR A 90 0.15 -7.49 7.32
N GLY A 91 0.72 -7.18 8.49
CA GLY A 91 2.15 -7.21 8.72
C GLY A 91 2.74 -8.60 8.46
N SER A 92 2.13 -9.66 9.00
CA SER A 92 2.55 -11.04 8.75
C SER A 92 2.58 -11.40 7.26
N ILE A 93 1.57 -10.97 6.49
CA ILE A 93 1.48 -11.10 5.04
C ILE A 93 2.63 -10.37 4.34
N SER A 94 2.94 -9.13 4.77
CA SER A 94 4.02 -8.33 4.18
C SER A 94 5.39 -9.01 4.32
N PHE A 95 5.66 -9.63 5.47
CA PHE A 95 6.91 -10.33 5.77
C PHE A 95 6.96 -11.76 5.20
N ALA A 96 5.84 -12.38 4.85
CA ALA A 96 5.86 -13.78 4.40
C ALA A 96 6.60 -13.94 3.07
N PRO A 97 7.48 -14.96 2.91
CA PRO A 97 8.02 -15.36 1.62
C PRO A 97 6.91 -15.72 0.63
N TYR A 98 7.16 -15.54 -0.68
CA TYR A 98 6.17 -15.79 -1.72
C TYR A 98 6.67 -16.82 -2.74
N PRO A 99 5.94 -17.91 -3.03
CA PRO A 99 4.84 -18.46 -2.22
C PRO A 99 5.34 -19.11 -0.92
N SER A 100 4.52 -19.19 0.13
CA SER A 100 4.88 -19.92 1.36
C SER A 100 3.66 -20.36 2.18
N LEU A 101 3.88 -21.33 3.06
CA LEU A 101 2.91 -21.73 4.08
C LEU A 101 2.58 -20.55 5.02
N GLN A 102 3.58 -19.74 5.39
CA GLN A 102 3.38 -18.58 6.26
C GLN A 102 2.41 -17.58 5.63
N LEU A 103 2.54 -17.33 4.32
CA LEU A 103 1.62 -16.47 3.59
C LEU A 103 0.20 -17.05 3.58
N ALA A 104 0.06 -18.34 3.31
CA ALA A 104 -1.24 -19.03 3.31
C ALA A 104 -1.93 -18.94 4.67
N LEU A 105 -1.19 -19.23 5.76
CA LEU A 105 -1.67 -19.14 7.13
C LEU A 105 -2.07 -17.70 7.50
N ALA A 106 -1.29 -16.70 7.09
CA ALA A 106 -1.57 -15.30 7.39
C ALA A 106 -2.85 -14.80 6.69
N PHE A 107 -3.09 -15.16 5.42
CA PHE A 107 -4.37 -14.89 4.75
C PHE A 107 -5.55 -15.61 5.44
N GLY A 108 -5.37 -16.88 5.82
CA GLY A 108 -6.40 -17.62 6.56
C GLY A 108 -6.72 -17.04 7.95
N ASN A 109 -5.73 -16.45 8.63
CA ASN A 109 -5.94 -15.73 9.88
C ASN A 109 -6.61 -14.36 9.64
N ARG A 110 -6.15 -13.57 8.65
CA ARG A 110 -6.71 -12.25 8.35
C ARG A 110 -8.18 -12.32 7.91
N SER A 111 -8.54 -13.32 7.10
CA SER A 111 -9.95 -13.54 6.72
C SER A 111 -10.88 -13.74 7.92
N PHE A 112 -10.39 -14.24 9.07
CA PHE A 112 -11.25 -14.34 10.25
C PHE A 112 -11.61 -12.98 10.83
N ILE A 113 -10.65 -12.06 10.86
CA ILE A 113 -10.89 -10.69 11.33
C ILE A 113 -11.77 -9.93 10.35
N LEU A 114 -11.54 -10.10 9.04
CA LEU A 114 -12.40 -9.51 8.01
C LEU A 114 -13.85 -9.99 8.16
N TYR A 115 -14.07 -11.28 8.46
CA TYR A 115 -15.40 -11.82 8.77
C TYR A 115 -16.03 -11.18 10.02
N ILE A 116 -15.26 -11.00 11.10
CA ILE A 116 -15.75 -10.34 12.33
C ILE A 116 -16.15 -8.88 12.08
N LEU A 117 -15.43 -8.20 11.19
CA LEU A 117 -15.68 -6.80 10.82
C LEU A 117 -16.75 -6.63 9.72
N ASP A 118 -17.49 -7.69 9.39
CA ASP A 118 -18.50 -7.73 8.32
C ASP A 118 -17.96 -7.35 6.93
N LEU A 119 -16.65 -7.48 6.71
CA LEU A 119 -15.99 -7.28 5.41
C LEU A 119 -15.98 -8.62 4.65
N TYR A 120 -17.18 -9.09 4.30
CA TYR A 120 -17.42 -10.44 3.78
C TYR A 120 -16.72 -10.68 2.42
N SER A 121 -16.71 -9.70 1.52
CA SER A 121 -16.08 -9.83 0.21
C SER A 121 -14.56 -9.88 0.31
N GLU A 122 -13.96 -9.04 1.16
CA GLU A 122 -12.54 -9.09 1.50
C GLU A 122 -12.18 -10.41 2.20
N CYS A 123 -13.05 -10.92 3.06
CA CYS A 123 -12.87 -12.22 3.71
C CYS A 123 -12.75 -13.34 2.68
N ILE A 124 -13.67 -13.38 1.71
CA ILE A 124 -13.67 -14.35 0.61
C ILE A 124 -12.36 -14.26 -0.20
N GLN A 125 -11.91 -13.05 -0.55
CA GLN A 125 -10.65 -12.87 -1.28
C GLN A 125 -9.45 -13.48 -0.55
N ASP A 126 -9.36 -13.28 0.76
CA ASP A 126 -8.27 -13.85 1.56
C ASP A 126 -8.38 -15.37 1.71
N ILE A 127 -9.60 -15.92 1.80
CA ILE A 127 -9.82 -17.36 1.79
C ILE A 127 -9.30 -17.95 0.47
N ASP A 128 -9.67 -17.36 -0.66
CA ASP A 128 -9.28 -17.85 -1.98
C ASP A 128 -7.77 -17.78 -2.18
N ARG A 129 -7.13 -16.69 -1.73
CA ARG A 129 -5.65 -16.57 -1.73
C ARG A 129 -4.98 -17.60 -0.84
N ALA A 130 -5.57 -17.92 0.33
CA ALA A 130 -5.03 -18.95 1.20
C ALA A 130 -5.13 -20.33 0.54
N LEU A 131 -6.29 -20.68 -0.03
CA LEU A 131 -6.55 -21.96 -0.69
C LEU A 131 -5.75 -22.16 -1.99
N ALA A 132 -5.42 -21.09 -2.70
CA ALA A 132 -4.52 -21.12 -3.86
C ALA A 132 -3.04 -21.36 -3.49
N LEU A 133 -2.71 -21.35 -2.21
CA LEU A 133 -1.38 -21.68 -1.68
C LEU A 133 -1.41 -23.04 -0.96
N ASN A 134 -0.28 -23.44 -0.37
CA ASN A 134 -0.16 -24.69 0.40
C ASN A 134 -0.81 -24.57 1.79
N TYR A 135 -2.11 -24.25 1.87
CA TYR A 135 -2.85 -24.20 3.13
C TYR A 135 -3.07 -25.62 3.69
N PRO A 136 -2.87 -25.86 5.00
CA PRO A 136 -3.01 -27.20 5.56
C PRO A 136 -4.42 -27.78 5.37
N ASN A 137 -4.51 -29.02 4.90
CA ASN A 137 -5.79 -29.72 4.66
C ASN A 137 -6.67 -29.74 5.92
N ASP A 138 -6.07 -30.00 7.09
CA ASP A 138 -6.73 -30.01 8.40
C ASP A 138 -7.42 -28.67 8.78
N LEU A 139 -7.06 -27.59 8.09
CA LEU A 139 -7.59 -26.25 8.33
C LEU A 139 -8.52 -25.77 7.21
N LYS A 140 -8.56 -26.43 6.05
CA LYS A 140 -9.36 -25.99 4.89
C LYS A 140 -10.85 -25.97 5.19
N GLY A 141 -11.37 -26.97 5.89
CA GLY A 141 -12.79 -27.02 6.29
C GLY A 141 -13.24 -25.75 7.06
N LYS A 142 -12.35 -25.16 7.87
CA LYS A 142 -12.64 -23.89 8.57
C LYS A 142 -12.78 -22.70 7.63
N LEU A 143 -11.99 -22.65 6.55
CA LEU A 143 -12.06 -21.59 5.56
C LEU A 143 -13.32 -21.72 4.70
N PHE A 144 -13.65 -22.93 4.26
CA PHE A 144 -14.86 -23.18 3.47
C PHE A 144 -16.14 -22.85 4.24
N ILE A 145 -16.24 -23.25 5.51
CA ILE A 145 -17.36 -22.84 6.38
C ILE A 145 -17.47 -21.32 6.46
N ARG A 146 -16.35 -20.62 6.66
CA ARG A 146 -16.33 -19.15 6.70
C ARG A 146 -16.75 -18.54 5.36
N LYS A 147 -16.30 -19.10 4.24
CA LYS A 147 -16.66 -18.66 2.87
C LYS A 147 -18.18 -18.77 2.66
N MET A 148 -18.78 -19.91 3.03
CA MET A 148 -20.24 -20.10 2.98
C MET A 148 -20.98 -19.09 3.85
N GLN A 149 -20.49 -18.83 5.07
CA GLN A 149 -21.08 -17.82 5.95
C GLN A 149 -21.03 -16.41 5.32
N CYS A 150 -19.92 -16.04 4.68
CA CYS A 150 -19.79 -14.76 3.98
C CYS A 150 -20.76 -14.67 2.79
N LEU A 151 -20.87 -15.72 2.00
CA LEU A 151 -21.78 -15.75 0.84
C LEU A 151 -23.24 -15.61 1.27
N ILE A 152 -23.66 -16.33 2.32
CA ILE A 152 -25.01 -16.18 2.90
C ILE A 152 -25.23 -14.75 3.38
N ALA A 153 -24.26 -14.14 4.05
CA ALA A 153 -24.37 -12.76 4.54
C ALA A 153 -24.47 -11.73 3.40
N LEU A 154 -23.82 -12.00 2.27
CA LEU A 154 -23.90 -11.19 1.04
C LEU A 154 -25.17 -11.47 0.21
N GLY A 155 -26.00 -12.45 0.60
CA GLY A 155 -27.16 -12.88 -0.19
C GLY A 155 -26.79 -13.66 -1.46
N ASN A 156 -25.53 -14.08 -1.61
CA ASN A 156 -25.07 -14.87 -2.73
C ASN A 156 -25.46 -16.34 -2.54
N PRO A 157 -25.88 -17.04 -3.62
CA PRO A 157 -26.24 -18.44 -3.53
C PRO A 157 -25.01 -19.30 -3.17
N ILE A 158 -25.27 -20.37 -2.43
CA ILE A 158 -24.26 -21.40 -2.19
C ILE A 158 -24.41 -22.47 -3.25
N GLU A 159 -23.35 -22.66 -4.04
CA GLU A 159 -23.28 -23.72 -5.04
C GLU A 159 -23.13 -25.10 -4.37
N GLU A 160 -23.78 -26.11 -4.93
CA GLU A 160 -23.74 -27.50 -4.43
C GLU A 160 -22.30 -28.04 -4.35
N ASP A 161 -21.45 -27.67 -5.32
CA ASP A 161 -20.05 -28.09 -5.34
C ASP A 161 -19.26 -27.54 -4.14
N MET A 162 -19.60 -26.34 -3.66
CA MET A 162 -18.98 -25.78 -2.45
C MET A 162 -19.37 -26.58 -1.20
N ILE A 163 -20.61 -27.07 -1.14
CA ILE A 163 -21.06 -27.91 -0.01
C ILE A 163 -20.27 -29.21 0.00
N LYS A 164 -20.17 -29.90 -1.14
CA LYS A 164 -19.40 -31.14 -1.29
C LYS A 164 -17.92 -30.94 -0.97
N GLU A 165 -17.33 -29.85 -1.45
CA GLU A 165 -15.94 -29.53 -1.16
C GLU A 165 -15.72 -29.25 0.34
N THR A 166 -16.68 -28.58 0.98
CA THR A 166 -16.66 -28.35 2.44
C THR A 166 -16.72 -29.66 3.21
N GLU A 167 -17.59 -30.59 2.81
CA GLU A 167 -17.70 -31.92 3.41
C GLU A 167 -16.40 -32.71 3.28
N HIS A 168 -15.81 -32.73 2.08
CA HIS A 168 -14.56 -33.40 1.83
C HIS A 168 -13.45 -32.87 2.74
N TRP A 169 -13.26 -31.55 2.80
CA TRP A 169 -12.21 -30.99 3.64
C TRP A 169 -12.46 -31.18 5.14
N ILE A 170 -13.72 -31.25 5.58
CA ILE A 170 -14.06 -31.61 6.96
C ILE A 170 -13.77 -33.10 7.22
N SER A 171 -14.02 -34.01 6.26
CA SER A 171 -13.71 -35.43 6.43
C SER A 171 -12.21 -35.67 6.58
N GLU A 172 -11.39 -34.91 5.83
CA GLU A 172 -9.92 -34.94 5.90
C GLU A 172 -9.33 -34.35 7.19
N MET A 173 -10.13 -33.65 8.01
CA MET A 173 -9.64 -33.16 9.29
C MET A 173 -9.32 -34.32 10.25
N THR A 174 -8.28 -34.13 11.04
CA THR A 174 -7.91 -34.94 12.19
C THR A 174 -9.06 -34.96 13.19
N MET A 175 -9.37 -36.14 13.73
CA MET A 175 -10.42 -36.30 14.74
C MET A 175 -10.04 -35.54 16.02
N ASN A 176 -10.74 -34.44 16.27
CA ASN A 176 -10.59 -33.61 17.46
C ASN A 176 -11.89 -32.79 17.67
N PRO A 177 -12.05 -32.07 18.79
CA PRO A 177 -13.23 -31.25 19.04
C PRO A 177 -13.49 -30.18 17.95
N ASN A 178 -12.46 -29.71 17.23
CA ASN A 178 -12.64 -28.75 16.15
C ASN A 178 -13.34 -29.37 14.94
N LYS A 179 -13.06 -30.63 14.58
CA LYS A 179 -13.74 -31.32 13.48
C LYS A 179 -15.24 -31.44 13.76
N LEU A 180 -15.61 -31.89 14.96
CA LEU A 180 -17.00 -31.98 15.40
C LEU A 180 -17.70 -30.60 15.36
N LYS A 181 -17.00 -29.55 15.80
CA LYS A 181 -17.50 -28.17 15.72
C LYS A 181 -17.72 -27.71 14.27
N MET A 182 -16.88 -28.11 13.32
CA MET A 182 -17.06 -27.76 11.90
C MET A 182 -18.21 -28.55 11.27
N GLN A 183 -18.36 -29.84 11.59
CA GLN A 183 -19.51 -30.65 11.16
C GLN A 183 -20.84 -30.03 11.63
N ALA A 184 -20.94 -29.73 12.93
CA ALA A 184 -22.14 -29.09 13.48
C ALA A 184 -22.45 -27.72 12.84
N LYS A 185 -21.41 -26.95 12.47
CA LYS A 185 -21.59 -25.70 11.73
C LYS A 185 -22.11 -25.95 10.31
N LEU A 186 -21.56 -26.93 9.60
CA LEU A 186 -22.02 -27.29 8.25
C LEU A 186 -23.49 -27.70 8.26
N ASP A 187 -23.88 -28.57 9.20
CA ASP A 187 -25.27 -29.01 9.35
C ASP A 187 -26.21 -27.83 9.65
N GLY A 188 -25.75 -26.90 10.49
CA GLY A 188 -26.48 -25.66 10.75
C GLY A 188 -26.64 -24.78 9.51
N LEU A 189 -25.62 -24.68 8.65
CA LEU A 189 -25.69 -23.92 7.40
C LEU A 189 -26.62 -24.59 6.39
N ARG A 190 -26.57 -25.92 6.26
CA ARG A 190 -27.48 -26.69 5.39
C ARG A 190 -28.95 -26.43 5.73
N ARG A 191 -29.31 -26.54 7.00
CA ARG A 191 -30.69 -26.24 7.45
C ARG A 191 -31.11 -24.82 7.10
N LYS A 192 -30.21 -23.83 7.20
CA LYS A 192 -30.51 -22.44 6.82
C LYS A 192 -30.75 -22.27 5.32
N ILE A 193 -29.95 -22.96 4.49
CA ILE A 193 -30.08 -22.95 3.04
C ILE A 193 -31.41 -23.61 2.62
N GLU A 194 -31.72 -24.78 3.18
CA GLU A 194 -32.96 -25.53 2.91
C GLU A 194 -34.23 -24.78 3.33
N GLN A 195 -34.18 -24.05 4.45
CA GLN A 195 -35.33 -23.32 5.00
C GLN A 195 -35.60 -21.98 4.29
N GLY A 196 -34.76 -21.56 3.33
CA GLY A 196 -34.87 -20.26 2.67
C GLY A 196 -34.72 -19.06 3.61
N ASN A 197 -34.32 -19.27 4.88
CA ASN A 197 -34.13 -18.25 5.90
C ASN A 197 -32.77 -17.57 5.74
N ILE A 198 -32.52 -17.02 4.55
CA ILE A 198 -31.37 -16.15 4.28
C ILE A 198 -31.73 -14.78 4.84
N GLN A 199 -31.60 -14.60 6.15
CA GLN A 199 -31.53 -13.26 6.71
C GLN A 199 -30.21 -12.65 6.23
N SER A 200 -30.27 -11.87 5.16
CA SER A 200 -29.23 -10.90 4.86
C SER A 200 -29.08 -10.03 6.12
N SER A 201 -27.88 -9.94 6.69
CA SER A 201 -27.56 -8.82 7.56
C SER A 201 -27.95 -7.52 6.83
N PRO A 202 -28.27 -6.42 7.52
CA PRO A 202 -28.34 -5.12 6.85
C PRO A 202 -26.96 -4.90 6.27
N VAL A 203 -26.83 -5.23 4.99
CA VAL A 203 -25.59 -5.17 4.25
C VAL A 203 -25.15 -3.73 4.44
N ARG A 204 -23.93 -3.50 4.95
CA ARG A 204 -23.19 -2.32 4.50
C ARG A 204 -23.06 -2.59 3.02
N SER A 205 -24.07 -2.14 2.28
CA SER A 205 -24.26 -2.44 0.88
C SER A 205 -22.88 -2.46 0.26
N GLU A 206 -22.53 -3.55 -0.40
CA GLU A 206 -21.83 -3.37 -1.65
C GLU A 206 -22.76 -2.53 -2.52
N GLU A 207 -22.92 -1.25 -2.17
CA GLU A 207 -22.86 -0.21 -3.16
C GLU A 207 -21.63 -0.64 -3.93
N SER A 208 -21.88 -1.23 -5.10
CA SER A 208 -21.01 -0.98 -6.22
C SER A 208 -20.66 0.48 -6.04
N LYS A 209 -19.45 0.76 -5.54
CA LYS A 209 -18.91 2.10 -5.63
C LYS A 209 -18.73 2.24 -7.13
N SER A 210 -19.84 2.54 -7.82
CA SER A 210 -19.84 3.10 -9.15
C SER A 210 -18.95 4.29 -8.92
N GLU A 211 -17.70 4.18 -9.36
CA GLU A 211 -16.76 5.26 -9.25
C GLU A 211 -17.51 6.48 -9.77
N ILE A 212 -17.72 7.47 -8.90
CA ILE A 212 -18.45 8.68 -9.28
C ILE A 212 -17.70 9.18 -10.51
N PRO A 213 -18.37 9.26 -11.68
CA PRO A 213 -17.67 9.57 -12.90
C PRO A 213 -16.96 10.90 -12.72
N LEU A 214 -15.70 10.95 -13.13
CA LEU A 214 -14.93 12.19 -13.03
C LEU A 214 -15.69 13.30 -13.76
N PRO A 215 -15.75 14.51 -13.17
CA PRO A 215 -16.42 15.62 -13.83
C PRO A 215 -15.70 15.96 -15.13
N VAL A 216 -16.45 16.37 -16.15
CA VAL A 216 -15.93 16.63 -17.50
C VAL A 216 -15.90 18.14 -17.75
N ILE A 217 -14.75 18.64 -18.19
CA ILE A 217 -14.61 20.02 -18.65
C ILE A 217 -15.24 20.15 -20.03
N LYS A 218 -16.18 21.08 -20.19
CA LYS A 218 -16.93 21.26 -21.44
C LYS A 218 -16.11 21.93 -22.55
N SER A 219 -15.27 22.89 -22.16
CA SER A 219 -14.41 23.66 -23.06
C SER A 219 -13.07 23.84 -22.39
N CYS A 220 -12.00 23.39 -23.04
CA CYS A 220 -10.66 23.37 -22.46
C CYS A 220 -9.84 24.59 -22.88
N ASN A 221 -8.95 25.03 -21.99
CA ASN A 221 -7.90 25.97 -22.34
C ASN A 221 -6.85 25.30 -23.25
N ASN A 222 -6.36 26.03 -24.26
CA ASN A 222 -5.38 25.52 -25.22
C ASN A 222 -3.96 25.35 -24.65
N GLU A 223 -3.57 26.19 -23.69
CA GLU A 223 -2.26 26.16 -23.03
C GLU A 223 -2.24 25.21 -21.83
N ILE A 224 -3.37 25.04 -21.13
CA ILE A 224 -3.53 24.15 -19.98
C ILE A 224 -4.63 23.11 -20.29
N PRO A 225 -4.31 21.98 -20.95
CA PRO A 225 -5.32 21.04 -21.44
C PRO A 225 -6.22 20.41 -20.38
N CYS A 226 -5.78 20.36 -19.12
CA CYS A 226 -6.56 19.88 -17.98
C CYS A 226 -7.48 20.93 -17.36
N ALA A 227 -7.50 22.16 -17.90
CA ALA A 227 -8.24 23.29 -17.37
C ALA A 227 -9.34 23.77 -18.32
N SER A 228 -10.36 24.39 -17.74
CA SER A 228 -11.44 25.10 -18.43
C SER A 228 -10.93 26.34 -19.16
N ASP A 229 -11.58 26.71 -20.26
CA ASP A 229 -11.37 27.99 -20.94
C ASP A 229 -11.68 29.22 -20.07
N ALA A 230 -12.32 29.00 -18.92
CA ALA A 230 -12.60 30.00 -17.91
C ALA A 230 -11.34 30.59 -17.26
N ILE A 231 -10.19 29.92 -17.39
CA ILE A 231 -8.91 30.33 -16.82
C ILE A 231 -7.79 30.28 -17.86
N PHE A 232 -6.77 31.12 -17.73
CA PHE A 232 -5.58 31.10 -18.58
C PHE A 232 -4.30 31.41 -17.80
N LEU A 233 -3.16 31.00 -18.35
CA LEU A 233 -1.84 31.24 -17.77
C LEU A 233 -1.39 32.66 -18.10
N LYS A 234 -0.87 33.37 -17.11
CA LYS A 234 -0.25 34.69 -17.27
C LYS A 234 1.10 34.71 -16.57
N TYR A 235 1.96 35.62 -17.01
CA TYR A 235 3.21 35.94 -16.34
C TYR A 235 3.22 37.41 -15.94
N ASP A 236 3.66 37.71 -14.73
CA ASP A 236 4.13 39.04 -14.35
C ASP A 236 5.31 38.95 -13.35
N LYS A 237 5.95 40.09 -13.09
CA LYS A 237 7.13 40.15 -12.21
C LYS A 237 6.82 39.93 -10.73
N GLN A 238 5.57 40.09 -10.31
CA GLN A 238 5.18 40.00 -8.90
C GLN A 238 4.88 38.55 -8.51
N TYR A 239 4.17 37.82 -9.37
CA TYR A 239 3.67 36.47 -9.10
C TYR A 239 4.34 35.39 -9.96
N GLY A 240 5.15 35.77 -10.96
CA GLY A 240 5.69 34.84 -11.94
C GLY A 240 4.56 34.24 -12.79
N ARG A 241 4.66 32.94 -13.12
CA ARG A 241 3.57 32.18 -13.77
C ARG A 241 2.41 32.00 -12.80
N HIS A 242 1.23 32.48 -13.17
CA HIS A 242 0.02 32.39 -12.37
C HIS A 242 -1.21 32.21 -13.25
N VAL A 243 -2.30 31.72 -12.67
CA VAL A 243 -3.56 31.48 -13.38
C VAL A 243 -4.53 32.61 -13.06
N VAL A 244 -5.20 33.15 -14.08
CA VAL A 244 -6.20 34.22 -13.94
C VAL A 244 -7.53 33.82 -14.60
N ALA A 245 -8.62 34.44 -14.17
CA ALA A 245 -9.93 34.24 -14.79
C ALA A 245 -10.00 34.93 -16.18
N ALA A 246 -10.46 34.20 -17.18
CA ALA A 246 -10.75 34.69 -18.54
C ALA A 246 -12.09 35.41 -18.64
N ARG A 247 -13.02 35.07 -17.73
CA ARG A 247 -14.40 35.54 -17.68
C ARG A 247 -14.94 35.41 -16.26
N ASN A 248 -16.18 35.84 -16.05
CA ASN A 248 -16.90 35.52 -14.83
C ASN A 248 -17.05 33.99 -14.68
N ILE A 249 -16.83 33.50 -13.47
CA ILE A 249 -16.87 32.08 -13.09
C ILE A 249 -17.97 31.94 -12.05
N ASP A 250 -18.92 31.04 -12.31
CA ASP A 250 -20.02 30.80 -11.39
C ASP A 250 -19.59 29.91 -10.21
N ALA A 251 -20.21 30.10 -9.05
CA ALA A 251 -19.94 29.25 -7.89
C ALA A 251 -20.30 27.78 -8.21
N GLY A 252 -19.33 26.88 -8.03
CA GLY A 252 -19.48 25.45 -8.37
C GLY A 252 -19.09 25.08 -9.80
N GLU A 253 -18.65 26.04 -10.63
CA GLU A 253 -18.12 25.75 -11.96
C GLU A 253 -16.79 24.97 -11.89
N LEU A 254 -16.66 23.94 -12.73
CA LEU A 254 -15.47 23.09 -12.81
C LEU A 254 -14.33 23.79 -13.56
N LEU A 255 -13.21 24.03 -12.88
CA LEU A 255 -12.06 24.73 -13.47
C LEU A 255 -10.93 23.81 -13.94
N VAL A 256 -10.59 22.77 -13.17
CA VAL A 256 -9.45 21.89 -13.46
C VAL A 256 -9.80 20.45 -13.10
N VAL A 257 -9.43 19.53 -13.98
CA VAL A 257 -9.46 18.08 -13.72
C VAL A 257 -8.11 17.53 -14.12
N GLU A 258 -7.25 17.32 -13.12
CA GLU A 258 -5.88 16.88 -13.34
C GLU A 258 -5.64 15.51 -12.72
N LYS A 259 -5.06 14.62 -13.53
CA LYS A 259 -4.57 13.33 -13.04
C LYS A 259 -3.22 13.56 -12.38
N SER A 260 -3.09 13.17 -11.11
CA SER A 260 -1.82 13.28 -10.39
C SER A 260 -0.68 12.61 -11.14
N TYR A 261 0.43 13.34 -11.30
CA TYR A 261 1.64 12.81 -11.93
C TYR A 261 2.19 11.60 -11.15
N SER A 262 2.23 11.71 -9.82
CA SER A 262 2.63 10.65 -8.90
C SER A 262 1.80 10.67 -7.62
N LEU A 263 1.65 9.51 -7.00
CA LEU A 263 0.93 9.29 -5.75
C LEU A 263 1.83 8.48 -4.81
N LEU A 264 1.81 8.81 -3.52
CA LEU A 264 2.53 8.08 -2.49
C LEU A 264 1.61 7.86 -1.29
N VAL A 265 1.57 6.62 -0.79
CA VAL A 265 0.91 6.32 0.48
C VAL A 265 1.82 6.78 1.63
N THR A 266 1.26 7.48 2.62
CA THR A 266 2.01 7.84 3.81
C THR A 266 2.42 6.60 4.59
N GLN A 267 3.55 6.66 5.28
CA GLN A 267 4.09 5.51 6.03
C GLN A 267 3.10 4.89 7.02
N GLU A 268 2.30 5.73 7.68
CA GLU A 268 1.28 5.32 8.65
C GLU A 268 0.12 4.50 8.02
N LYS A 269 -0.17 4.74 6.75
CA LYS A 269 -1.31 4.15 6.04
C LYS A 269 -0.93 2.98 5.14
N ARG A 270 0.36 2.58 5.14
CA ARG A 270 0.90 1.52 4.26
C ARG A 270 0.16 0.18 4.38
N LEU A 271 -0.35 -0.15 5.57
CA LEU A 271 -1.02 -1.44 5.83
C LEU A 271 -2.49 -1.46 5.38
N THR A 272 -3.07 -0.30 5.09
CA THR A 272 -4.51 -0.16 4.84
C THR A 272 -4.83 0.41 3.46
N HIS A 273 -3.82 0.86 2.71
CA HIS A 273 -3.99 1.47 1.40
C HIS A 273 -3.11 0.80 0.35
N CYS A 274 -3.59 0.77 -0.89
CA CYS A 274 -2.79 0.33 -2.01
C CYS A 274 -1.66 1.32 -2.32
N SER A 275 -0.42 0.84 -2.41
CA SER A 275 0.76 1.65 -2.74
C SER A 275 0.78 2.18 -4.19
N ASN A 276 -0.19 1.80 -5.03
CA ASN A 276 -0.34 2.26 -6.41
C ASN A 276 -1.47 3.28 -6.58
N CYS A 277 -2.70 2.91 -6.19
CA CYS A 277 -3.89 3.73 -6.43
C CYS A 277 -4.43 4.44 -5.19
N LEU A 278 -3.80 4.27 -4.02
CA LEU A 278 -4.22 4.80 -2.71
C LEU A 278 -5.61 4.33 -2.24
N LYS A 279 -6.28 3.41 -2.96
CA LYS A 279 -7.55 2.82 -2.52
C LYS A 279 -7.35 2.17 -1.15
N VAL A 280 -8.23 2.54 -0.21
CA VAL A 280 -8.36 1.83 1.07
C VAL A 280 -8.74 0.38 0.78
N CYS A 281 -7.95 -0.55 1.29
CA CYS A 281 -8.15 -1.98 1.07
C CYS A 281 -7.67 -2.73 2.30
N TRP A 282 -8.57 -3.44 2.96
CA TRP A 282 -8.26 -4.23 4.16
C TRP A 282 -7.72 -5.63 3.83
N ALA A 283 -7.99 -6.12 2.62
CA ALA A 283 -7.45 -7.37 2.09
C ALA A 283 -6.35 -7.13 1.05
N THR A 284 -5.31 -6.36 1.41
CA THR A 284 -4.16 -6.11 0.53
C THR A 284 -3.31 -7.36 0.27
N ILE A 285 -2.66 -7.41 -0.88
CA ILE A 285 -1.62 -8.40 -1.23
C ILE A 285 -0.22 -7.77 -1.14
N PRO A 286 0.82 -8.53 -0.76
CA PRO A 286 2.16 -7.99 -0.62
C PRO A 286 2.89 -7.88 -1.96
N CYS A 287 3.89 -7.00 -2.02
CA CYS A 287 4.99 -7.20 -2.96
C CYS A 287 5.56 -8.62 -2.81
N LYS A 288 6.05 -9.21 -3.91
CA LYS A 288 6.67 -10.54 -3.89
C LYS A 288 8.09 -10.55 -3.32
N ASN A 289 8.75 -9.39 -3.22
CA ASN A 289 10.17 -9.27 -2.90
C ASN A 289 10.43 -8.49 -1.60
N CYS A 290 9.88 -7.27 -1.47
CA CYS A 290 10.06 -6.44 -0.26
C CYS A 290 8.94 -6.67 0.77
N VAL A 291 9.10 -6.04 1.93
CA VAL A 291 8.14 -6.07 3.05
C VAL A 291 7.36 -4.76 3.20
N TYR A 292 7.62 -3.76 2.34
CA TYR A 292 7.12 -2.41 2.52
C TYR A 292 5.78 -2.15 1.81
N THR A 293 5.68 -2.46 0.51
CA THR A 293 4.51 -2.12 -0.31
C THR A 293 3.45 -3.22 -0.32
N LEU A 294 2.19 -2.76 -0.34
CA LEU A 294 0.98 -3.57 -0.34
C LEU A 294 0.04 -3.05 -1.42
N TYR A 295 -0.77 -3.93 -2.03
CA TYR A 295 -1.59 -3.59 -3.19
C TYR A 295 -3.00 -4.14 -3.03
N CYS A 296 -4.00 -3.47 -3.64
CA CYS A 296 -5.37 -3.98 -3.64
C CYS A 296 -5.59 -5.13 -4.64
N SER A 297 -4.70 -5.28 -5.63
CA SER A 297 -4.78 -6.31 -6.66
C SER A 297 -3.42 -6.59 -7.30
N GLU A 298 -3.30 -7.73 -7.97
CA GLU A 298 -2.17 -8.12 -8.80
C GLU A 298 -1.92 -7.07 -9.88
N GLN A 299 -2.97 -6.57 -10.52
CA GLN A 299 -2.88 -5.51 -11.53
C GLN A 299 -2.24 -4.24 -10.96
N CYS A 300 -2.64 -3.79 -9.77
CA CYS A 300 -2.03 -2.62 -9.14
C CYS A 300 -0.56 -2.85 -8.77
N ARG A 301 -0.21 -4.06 -8.32
CA ARG A 301 1.19 -4.43 -8.06
C ARG A 301 2.02 -4.38 -9.34
N ASP A 302 1.50 -4.92 -10.43
CA ASP A 302 2.24 -5.05 -11.69
C ASP A 302 2.39 -3.69 -12.39
N ILE A 303 1.36 -2.82 -12.32
CA ILE A 303 1.44 -1.42 -12.76
C ILE A 303 2.52 -0.67 -11.97
N ALA A 304 2.50 -0.76 -10.64
CA ALA A 304 3.50 -0.10 -9.79
C ALA A 304 4.91 -0.61 -10.11
N TRP A 305 5.08 -1.93 -10.25
CA TRP A 305 6.36 -2.57 -10.62
C TRP A 305 6.94 -1.96 -11.90
N LYS A 306 6.13 -1.90 -12.96
CA LYS A 306 6.55 -1.32 -14.24
C LYS A 306 6.87 0.17 -14.13
N LYS A 307 6.09 0.94 -13.37
CA LYS A 307 6.24 2.40 -13.29
C LYS A 307 7.42 2.86 -12.44
N TYR A 308 7.64 2.26 -11.28
CA TYR A 308 8.63 2.77 -10.32
C TYR A 308 9.13 1.70 -9.33
N HIS A 309 8.30 0.70 -8.99
CA HIS A 309 8.57 -0.14 -7.84
C HIS A 309 9.69 -1.17 -8.06
N ASP A 310 10.01 -1.53 -9.29
CA ASP A 310 11.19 -2.34 -9.61
C ASP A 310 12.50 -1.72 -9.08
N MET A 311 12.65 -0.40 -9.13
CA MET A 311 13.79 0.32 -8.54
C MET A 311 13.59 0.61 -7.05
N GLU A 312 12.37 0.96 -6.63
CA GLU A 312 12.07 1.29 -5.24
C GLU A 312 12.10 0.07 -4.30
N CYS A 313 11.83 -1.13 -4.81
CA CYS A 313 11.61 -2.36 -4.04
C CYS A 313 12.72 -2.61 -3.01
N ASP A 314 13.96 -2.37 -3.41
CA ASP A 314 15.12 -2.64 -2.57
C ASP A 314 15.47 -1.47 -1.65
N ILE A 315 14.99 -0.28 -1.97
CA ILE A 315 15.37 0.98 -1.34
C ILE A 315 14.34 1.41 -0.28
N PHE A 316 13.05 1.24 -0.55
CA PHE A 316 11.98 1.74 0.31
C PHE A 316 12.02 1.13 1.72
N THR A 317 12.34 -0.16 1.85
CA THR A 317 12.51 -0.77 3.17
C THR A 317 13.67 -0.16 3.94
N ILE A 318 14.76 0.20 3.26
CA ILE A 318 15.92 0.85 3.88
C ILE A 318 15.53 2.26 4.33
N MET A 319 14.90 3.04 3.45
CA MET A 319 14.44 4.40 3.76
C MET A 319 13.50 4.41 4.97
N TRP A 320 12.60 3.41 5.06
CA TRP A 320 11.71 3.25 6.20
C TRP A 320 12.47 2.99 7.51
N LEU A 321 13.44 2.08 7.48
CA LEU A 321 14.26 1.75 8.66
C LEU A 321 15.23 2.88 9.04
N CYS A 322 15.58 3.74 8.09
CA CYS A 322 16.36 4.95 8.31
C CYS A 322 15.51 6.16 8.72
N GLU A 323 14.20 5.98 8.94
CA GLU A 323 13.27 7.05 9.33
C GLU A 323 13.32 8.24 8.35
N CYS A 324 13.28 7.93 7.05
CA CYS A 324 13.06 8.93 6.01
C CYS A 324 11.62 9.46 6.08
N SER A 325 11.44 10.73 5.77
CA SER A 325 10.13 11.38 5.68
C SER A 325 9.38 10.94 4.43
N ASP A 326 8.05 11.07 4.41
CA ASP A 326 7.25 10.77 3.21
C ASP A 326 7.70 11.61 1.99
N THR A 327 8.20 12.83 2.22
CA THR A 327 8.78 13.69 1.17
C THR A 327 10.02 13.06 0.53
N ASP A 328 10.86 12.37 1.30
CA ASP A 328 12.04 11.68 0.77
C ASP A 328 11.62 10.54 -0.16
N PHE A 329 10.60 9.76 0.24
CA PHE A 329 10.03 8.68 -0.58
C PHE A 329 9.42 9.23 -1.88
N LEU A 330 8.68 10.34 -1.79
CA LEU A 330 8.07 10.98 -2.95
C LEU A 330 9.14 11.51 -3.90
N SER A 331 10.20 12.11 -3.38
CA SER A 331 11.34 12.61 -4.17
C SER A 331 12.01 11.48 -4.95
N LEU A 332 12.28 10.34 -4.30
CA LEU A 332 12.83 9.17 -4.97
C LEU A 332 11.90 8.65 -6.07
N ARG A 333 10.59 8.53 -5.77
CA ARG A 333 9.59 8.07 -6.75
C ARG A 333 9.52 8.98 -7.97
N LEU A 334 9.47 10.31 -7.76
CA LEU A 334 9.46 11.30 -8.84
C LEU A 334 10.71 11.17 -9.71
N ALA A 335 11.89 11.03 -9.11
CA ALA A 335 13.13 10.83 -9.85
C ALA A 335 13.12 9.53 -10.68
N VAL A 336 12.69 8.41 -10.09
CA VAL A 336 12.56 7.13 -10.79
C VAL A 336 11.59 7.23 -11.97
N GLN A 337 10.42 7.81 -11.75
CA GLN A 337 9.40 7.95 -12.78
C GLN A 337 9.88 8.86 -13.93
N ALA A 338 10.48 10.01 -13.61
CA ALA A 338 11.02 10.93 -14.60
C ALA A 338 12.15 10.28 -15.43
N VAL A 339 13.04 9.50 -14.79
CA VAL A 339 14.10 8.76 -15.49
C VAL A 339 13.52 7.72 -16.45
N LYS A 340 12.47 7.01 -16.03
CA LYS A 340 11.80 6.01 -16.85
C LYS A 340 11.07 6.62 -18.04
N GLU A 341 10.37 7.73 -17.84
CA GLU A 341 9.69 8.47 -18.90
C GLU A 341 10.69 9.05 -19.92
N ALA A 342 11.83 9.56 -19.46
CA ALA A 342 12.92 9.98 -20.31
C ALA A 342 13.66 8.80 -20.99
N GLY A 343 13.49 7.58 -20.49
CA GLY A 343 14.14 6.35 -20.94
C GLY A 343 15.53 6.11 -20.34
N ASN A 344 16.24 7.15 -19.90
CA ASN A 344 17.46 7.04 -19.09
C ASN A 344 17.85 8.39 -18.47
N ILE A 345 18.77 8.35 -17.50
CA ILE A 345 19.23 9.53 -16.76
C ILE A 345 19.94 10.58 -17.64
N LYS A 346 20.66 10.17 -18.70
CA LYS A 346 21.33 11.11 -19.60
C LYS A 346 20.32 11.93 -20.38
N ARG A 347 19.28 11.28 -20.90
CA ARG A 347 18.19 11.94 -21.62
C ARG A 347 17.37 12.84 -20.72
N LEU A 348 17.08 12.41 -19.48
CA LEU A 348 16.43 13.28 -18.49
C LEU A 348 17.26 14.55 -18.24
N ARG A 349 18.58 14.43 -18.06
CA ARG A 349 19.46 15.59 -17.88
C ARG A 349 19.41 16.55 -19.07
N THR A 350 19.36 16.04 -20.30
CA THR A 350 19.19 16.89 -21.49
C THR A 350 17.83 17.58 -21.52
N MET A 351 16.76 16.90 -21.12
CA MET A 351 15.42 17.50 -21.04
C MET A 351 15.38 18.63 -20.01
N LEU A 352 15.95 18.41 -18.82
CA LEU A 352 15.98 19.42 -17.76
C LEU A 352 16.76 20.68 -18.18
N LYS A 353 17.91 20.53 -18.85
CA LYS A 353 18.66 21.69 -19.36
C LYS A 353 17.84 22.57 -20.30
N LYS A 354 17.02 21.96 -21.18
CA LYS A 354 16.14 22.71 -22.08
C LYS A 354 15.07 23.48 -21.32
N VAL A 355 14.57 22.93 -20.21
CA VAL A 355 13.60 23.60 -19.35
C VAL A 355 14.26 24.79 -18.65
N ASP A 356 15.43 24.59 -18.04
CA ASP A 356 16.19 25.66 -17.37
C ASP A 356 16.53 26.81 -18.32
N GLU A 357 16.87 26.50 -19.58
CA GLU A 357 17.14 27.50 -20.63
C GLU A 357 15.86 28.24 -21.08
N SER A 358 14.68 27.63 -20.95
CA SER A 358 13.39 28.22 -21.35
C SER A 358 12.75 29.12 -20.29
N GLU A 359 13.14 29.01 -19.02
CA GLU A 359 12.65 29.90 -17.95
C GLU A 359 13.37 31.26 -17.93
N GLY A 360 14.37 31.47 -18.80
CA GLY A 360 15.12 32.71 -18.97
C GLY A 360 14.66 33.65 -20.09
N THR A 361 13.54 33.34 -20.76
CA THR A 361 12.88 34.16 -21.80
C THR A 361 11.46 34.47 -21.40
#